data_AF-A0A967V8X6-F1
#
_entry.id   AF-A0A967V8X6-F1
#
_cell.length_a   1.000
_cell.length_b   1.000
_cell.length_c   1.000
_cell.angle_alpha   90.00
_cell.angle_beta   90.00
_cell.angle_gamma   90.00
#
_symmetry.space_group_name_H-M   'P 1'
#
loop_
_entity.id
_entity.type
_entity.pdbx_description
1 polymer ?
#
loop_
_entity_poly.entity_id
_entity_poly.type
_entity_poly.pdbx_seq_one_letter_code
_entity_poly.pdbx_strand_id
1 'polypeptide(L)'
;PDGSSNTEKGDLLEKLAEELLKTQSYTVKKKIRVTASELDLLCKHDVSEKEIYVECKAHKDPLSANVLKNLLGTINLHEYSEGWLISTGPLGKDA
;
A
#
# COMPACT_ATOMS: atom_id res chain seq x y z
N PRO A 1 0.77 14.85 -11.58
CA PRO A 1 0.91 16.05 -12.44
C PRO A 1 0.63 17.30 -11.61
N ASP A 2 1.28 18.43 -11.91
CA ASP A 2 0.98 19.68 -11.21
C ASP A 2 -0.47 20.09 -11.53
N GLY A 3 -1.25 20.40 -10.49
CA GLY A 3 -2.70 20.65 -10.57
C GLY A 3 -3.61 19.45 -10.25
N SER A 4 -3.10 18.21 -10.22
CA SER A 4 -3.91 17.04 -9.84
C SER A 4 -4.18 16.98 -8.33
N SER A 5 -5.37 16.53 -7.96
CA SER A 5 -5.80 16.26 -6.58
C SER A 5 -4.95 15.15 -5.94
N ASN A 6 -4.98 15.07 -4.60
CA ASN A 6 -4.29 14.01 -3.87
C ASN A 6 -4.87 12.63 -4.20
N THR A 7 -6.19 12.55 -4.43
CA THR A 7 -6.87 11.31 -4.84
C THR A 7 -6.35 10.81 -6.19
N GLU A 8 -6.28 11.69 -7.21
CA GLU A 8 -5.78 11.29 -8.54
C GLU A 8 -4.32 10.82 -8.50
N LYS A 9 -3.50 11.44 -7.64
CA LYS A 9 -2.10 11.01 -7.43
C LYS A 9 -2.03 9.65 -6.74
N GLY A 10 -2.86 9.43 -5.72
CA GLY A 10 -2.99 8.14 -5.02
C GLY A 10 -3.42 7.04 -5.99
N ASP A 11 -4.51 7.27 -6.72
CA ASP A 11 -5.07 6.33 -7.69
C ASP A 11 -4.05 5.92 -8.77
N LEU A 12 -3.25 6.88 -9.24
CA LEU A 12 -2.18 6.62 -10.20
C LEU A 12 -1.08 5.74 -9.60
N LEU A 13 -0.64 6.03 -8.37
CA LEU A 13 0.37 5.23 -7.68
C LEU A 13 -0.13 3.81 -7.40
N GLU A 14 -1.37 3.67 -6.94
CA GLU A 14 -2.01 2.36 -6.73
C GLU A 14 -2.07 1.56 -8.03
N LYS A 15 -2.38 2.20 -9.17
CA LYS A 15 -2.41 1.52 -10.47
C LYS A 15 -1.02 1.07 -10.91
N LEU A 16 0.00 1.91 -10.71
CA LEU A 16 1.38 1.52 -10.99
C LEU A 16 1.83 0.34 -10.12
N ALA A 17 1.52 0.39 -8.82
CA ALA A 17 1.81 -0.68 -7.87
C ALA A 17 1.08 -1.98 -8.24
N GLU A 18 -0.19 -1.91 -8.63
CA GLU A 18 -0.96 -3.06 -9.12
C GLU A 18 -0.29 -3.70 -10.33
N GLU A 19 0.10 -2.92 -11.34
CA GLU A 19 0.77 -3.44 -12.54
C GLU A 19 2.09 -4.11 -12.16
N LEU A 20 2.92 -3.46 -11.33
CA LEU A 20 4.17 -4.01 -10.81
C LEU A 20 3.97 -5.35 -10.07
N LEU A 21 2.97 -5.45 -9.20
CA LEU A 21 2.70 -6.67 -8.42
C LEU A 21 2.17 -7.79 -9.31
N LYS A 22 1.30 -7.47 -10.27
CA LYS A 22 0.84 -8.46 -11.27
C LYS A 22 2.00 -9.04 -12.08
N THR A 23 3.01 -8.24 -12.43
CA THR A 23 4.22 -8.77 -13.11
C THR A 23 5.05 -9.72 -12.25
N GLN A 24 4.88 -9.66 -10.92
CA GLN A 24 5.52 -10.53 -9.95
C GLN A 24 4.61 -11.68 -9.49
N SER A 25 3.63 -12.07 -10.31
CA SER A 25 2.71 -13.19 -10.02
C SER A 25 1.87 -12.98 -8.76
N TYR A 26 1.40 -11.74 -8.54
CA TYR A 26 0.35 -11.47 -7.56
C TYR A 26 -1.00 -11.26 -8.24
N THR A 27 -2.02 -11.91 -7.69
CA THR A 27 -3.41 -11.50 -7.83
C THR A 27 -3.68 -10.29 -6.92
N VAL A 28 -4.09 -9.16 -7.48
CA VAL A 28 -4.26 -7.89 -6.76
C VAL A 28 -5.74 -7.48 -6.65
N LYS A 29 -6.18 -7.10 -5.45
CA LYS A 29 -7.50 -6.50 -5.17
C LYS A 29 -7.31 -5.08 -4.65
N LYS A 30 -7.97 -4.10 -5.27
CA LYS A 30 -7.84 -2.68 -4.91
C LYS A 30 -8.95 -2.20 -3.98
N LYS A 31 -8.64 -1.22 -3.12
CA LYS A 31 -9.57 -0.45 -2.29
C LYS A 31 -10.55 -1.34 -1.53
N ILE A 32 -9.98 -2.30 -0.79
CA ILE A 32 -10.75 -3.27 -0.02
C ILE A 32 -11.04 -2.68 1.35
N ARG A 33 -12.30 -2.77 1.77
CA ARG A 33 -12.68 -2.46 3.16
C ARG A 33 -12.78 -3.75 3.94
N VAL A 34 -12.02 -3.82 5.02
CA VAL A 34 -12.08 -4.89 6.03
C VAL A 34 -12.43 -4.28 7.38
N THR A 35 -12.68 -5.13 8.37
CA THR A 35 -12.95 -4.67 9.74
C THR A 35 -11.82 -3.76 10.21
N ALA A 36 -12.16 -2.52 10.59
CA ALA A 36 -11.26 -1.50 11.11
C ALA A 36 -10.18 -0.95 10.14
N SER A 37 -10.13 -1.37 8.87
CA SER A 37 -9.14 -0.88 7.90
C SER A 37 -9.70 -0.70 6.49
N GLU A 38 -9.26 0.36 5.79
CA GLU A 38 -9.38 0.48 4.33
C GLU A 38 -7.99 0.23 3.76
N LEU A 39 -7.88 -0.76 2.86
CA LEU A 39 -6.63 -1.23 2.28
C LEU A 39 -6.51 -0.72 0.85
N ASP A 40 -5.38 -0.11 0.52
CA ASP A 40 -5.09 0.31 -0.85
C ASP A 40 -5.02 -0.92 -1.77
N LEU A 41 -4.14 -1.89 -1.49
CA LEU A 41 -4.06 -3.15 -2.22
C LEU A 41 -3.92 -4.35 -1.28
N LEU A 42 -4.75 -5.37 -1.48
CA LEU A 42 -4.57 -6.71 -0.91
C LEU A 42 -4.14 -7.65 -2.03
N CYS A 43 -2.98 -8.28 -1.87
CA CYS A 43 -2.34 -9.05 -2.92
C CYS A 43 -2.07 -10.48 -2.45
N LYS A 44 -2.33 -11.45 -3.31
CA LYS A 44 -2.03 -12.86 -3.04
C LYS A 44 -1.05 -13.38 -4.09
N HIS A 45 0.09 -13.91 -3.65
CA HIS A 45 1.08 -14.46 -4.57
C HIS A 45 0.58 -15.81 -5.11
N ASP A 46 0.57 -15.99 -6.42
CA ASP A 46 -0.11 -17.11 -7.10
C ASP A 46 0.56 -18.48 -6.84
N VAL A 47 1.82 -18.49 -6.40
CA VAL A 47 2.59 -19.73 -6.10
C VAL A 47 2.70 -20.03 -4.61
N SER A 48 3.23 -19.09 -3.81
CA SER A 48 3.39 -19.30 -2.37
C SER A 48 2.11 -19.07 -1.57
N GLU A 49 1.03 -18.62 -2.20
CA GLU A 49 -0.26 -18.30 -1.59
C GLU A 49 -0.20 -17.23 -0.49
N LYS A 50 0.94 -16.54 -0.36
CA LYS A 50 1.16 -15.49 0.64
C LYS A 50 0.23 -14.32 0.36
N GLU A 51 -0.49 -13.88 1.38
CA GLU A 51 -1.26 -12.65 1.33
C GLU A 51 -0.45 -11.50 1.92
N ILE A 52 -0.28 -10.43 1.14
CA ILE A 52 0.43 -9.22 1.53
C ILE A 52 -0.50 -8.01 1.39
N TYR A 53 -0.36 -7.07 2.31
CA TYR A 53 -1.03 -5.77 2.25
C TYR A 53 -0.04 -4.72 1.73
N VAL A 54 -0.46 -3.93 0.73
CA VAL A 54 0.36 -2.86 0.18
C VAL A 54 -0.34 -1.52 0.40
N GLU A 55 0.35 -0.61 1.07
CA GLU A 55 -0.07 0.77 1.32
C GLU A 55 0.64 1.72 0.35
N CYS A 56 -0.11 2.59 -0.32
CA CYS A 56 0.38 3.53 -1.32
C CYS A 56 0.31 4.98 -0.78
N LYS A 57 1.45 5.69 -0.83
CA LYS A 57 1.56 7.08 -0.37
C LYS A 57 2.18 7.98 -1.42
N ALA A 58 1.32 8.65 -2.18
CA ALA A 58 1.70 9.62 -3.21
C ALA A 58 1.88 11.03 -2.63
N HIS A 59 2.88 11.21 -1.76
CA HIS A 59 3.21 12.49 -1.11
C HIS A 59 4.60 12.97 -1.51
N LYS A 60 4.80 14.31 -1.52
CA LYS A 60 6.13 14.93 -1.68
C LYS A 60 6.83 15.10 -0.33
N ASP A 61 6.06 15.37 0.72
CA ASP A 61 6.59 15.59 2.07
C ASP A 61 7.00 14.27 2.75
N PRO A 62 7.94 14.32 3.70
CA PRO A 62 8.36 13.14 4.43
C PRO A 62 7.20 12.46 5.16
N LEU A 63 7.13 11.12 5.04
CA LEU A 63 6.09 10.33 5.70
C LEU A 63 6.29 10.29 7.22
N SER A 64 5.19 10.38 7.96
CA SER A 64 5.21 10.24 9.42
C SER A 64 5.28 8.78 9.85
N ALA A 65 5.83 8.54 11.05
CA ALA A 65 5.85 7.23 11.70
C ALA A 65 4.46 6.58 11.82
N ASN A 66 3.39 7.39 11.79
CA ASN A 66 2.02 6.88 11.90
C ASN A 66 1.62 6.01 10.71
N VAL A 67 2.17 6.28 9.51
CA VAL A 67 1.92 5.43 8.33
C VAL A 67 2.44 4.01 8.59
N LEU A 68 3.65 3.89 9.12
CA LEU A 68 4.28 2.59 9.40
C LEU A 68 3.61 1.88 10.58
N LYS A 69 3.22 2.62 11.64
CA LYS A 69 2.45 2.07 12.77
C LYS A 69 1.10 1.52 12.32
N ASN A 70 0.39 2.24 11.46
CA ASN A 70 -0.88 1.78 10.91
C ASN A 70 -0.68 0.53 10.04
N LEU A 71 0.30 0.56 9.13
CA LEU A 71 0.64 -0.59 8.29
C LEU A 71 0.93 -1.82 9.15
N LEU A 72 1.80 -1.70 10.16
CA LEU A 72 2.11 -2.79 11.09
C LEU A 72 0.88 -3.28 11.87
N GLY A 73 0.04 -2.36 12.34
CA GLY A 73 -1.20 -2.68 13.04
C GLY A 73 -2.16 -3.49 12.17
N THR A 74 -2.33 -3.09 10.91
CA THR A 74 -3.20 -3.79 9.94
C THR A 74 -2.66 -5.17 9.59
N ILE A 75 -1.35 -5.32 9.36
CA ILE A 75 -0.72 -6.63 9.13
C ILE A 75 -1.00 -7.57 10.30
N ASN A 76 -0.79 -7.10 11.54
CA ASN A 76 -0.99 -7.91 12.74
C ASN A 76 -2.47 -8.27 12.95
N LEU A 77 -3.38 -7.30 12.80
CA LEU A 77 -4.81 -7.49 13.01
C LEU A 77 -5.42 -8.52 12.04
N HIS A 78 -4.93 -8.56 10.80
CA HIS A 78 -5.46 -9.42 9.75
C HIS A 78 -4.53 -10.60 9.39
N GLU A 79 -3.46 -10.79 10.16
CA GLU A 79 -2.48 -11.88 9.99
C GLU A 79 -1.89 -11.97 8.57
N TYR A 80 -1.69 -10.82 7.91
CA TYR A 80 -1.02 -10.79 6.61
C TYR A 80 0.44 -11.22 6.75
N SER A 81 0.97 -11.89 5.72
CA SER A 81 2.33 -12.39 5.74
C SER A 81 3.35 -11.26 5.80
N GLU A 82 3.08 -10.18 5.07
CA GLU A 82 3.96 -9.03 4.92
C GLU A 82 3.12 -7.77 4.67
N GLY A 83 3.70 -6.60 4.96
CA GLY A 83 3.13 -5.33 4.52
C GLY A 83 4.17 -4.47 3.83
N TRP A 84 3.80 -3.92 2.69
CA TRP A 84 4.70 -3.15 1.83
C TRP A 84 4.21 -1.70 1.77
N LEU A 85 5.15 -0.76 1.87
CA LEU A 85 4.89 0.66 1.67
C LEU A 85 5.48 1.08 0.33
N ILE A 86 4.64 1.56 -0.58
CA ILE A 86 5.06 2.15 -1.85
C ILE A 86 4.82 3.66 -1.75
N SER A 87 5.90 4.46 -1.81
CA SER A 87 5.80 5.91 -1.71
C SER A 87 6.66 6.63 -2.74
N THR A 88 6.19 7.81 -3.15
CA THR A 88 6.96 8.77 -3.95
C THR A 88 7.81 9.72 -3.11
N GLY A 89 7.54 9.79 -1.80
CA GLY A 89 8.21 10.69 -0.86
C GLY A 89 9.17 9.92 0.07
N PRO A 90 10.13 10.61 0.70
CA PRO A 90 11.04 9.98 1.64
C PRO A 90 10.33 9.61 2.96
N LEU A 91 10.91 8.68 3.72
CA LEU A 91 10.55 8.49 5.12
C LEU A 91 11.03 9.69 5.95
N GLY A 92 10.22 10.13 6.92
CA GLY A 92 10.64 11.10 7.92
C GLY A 92 11.73 10.53 8.83
N LYS A 93 12.51 11.41 9.48
CA LYS A 93 13.62 11.01 10.37
C LYS A 93 13.19 10.03 11.47
N ASP A 94 11.97 10.18 11.97
CA ASP A 94 11.42 9.40 13.08
C ASP A 94 10.46 8.29 12.60
N ALA A 95 10.36 8.09 11.28
CA ALA A 95 9.55 7.03 10.68
C ALA A 95 10.29 5.69 10.73
#